data_AF-A0A3B9NG63-F1
#
_entry.id   AF-A0A3B9NG63-F1
#
_cell.length_a   1.000
_cell.length_b   1.000
_cell.length_c   1.000
_cell.angle_alpha   90.00
_cell.angle_beta   90.00
_cell.angle_gamma   90.00
#
_symmetry.space_group_name_H-M   'P 1'
#
loop_
_entity.id
_entity.type
_entity.pdbx_description
1 polymer ?
#
loop_
_entity_poly.entity_id
_entity_poly.type
_entity_poly.pdbx_seq_one_letter_code
_entity_poly.pdbx_strand_id
1 'polypeptide(L)'
;KLLNLKDVYFQTMRSSGAGGQHVNKVSSGVRATHAPTGVSVQVMDTRSQLQNKEIAMLRLAARLRDLGQATLNAAKAQKWKNQIEVSRGQAKRVFHGQKFIEK
;
A
#
# COMPACT_ATOMS: atom_id res chain seq x y z
N LYS A 1 12.91 -4.98 -4.05
CA LYS A 1 13.24 -5.20 -2.62
C LYS A 1 12.24 -4.39 -1.80
N LEU A 2 11.16 -5.02 -1.31
CA LEU A 2 9.89 -4.30 -1.05
C LEU A 2 9.74 -3.68 0.36
N LEU A 3 10.71 -3.88 1.25
CA LEU A 3 10.72 -3.25 2.56
C LEU A 3 12.17 -3.25 3.07
N ASN A 4 12.76 -2.08 3.29
CA ASN A 4 14.03 -1.98 3.99
C ASN A 4 13.75 -1.76 5.48
N LEU A 5 14.43 -2.53 6.33
CA LEU A 5 14.32 -2.40 7.79
C LEU A 5 14.67 -0.99 8.30
N LYS A 6 15.53 -0.26 7.57
CA LYS A 6 15.94 1.11 7.91
C LYS A 6 14.81 2.14 7.80
N ASP A 7 13.80 1.83 6.97
CA ASP A 7 12.69 2.75 6.68
C ASP A 7 11.50 2.51 7.62
N VAL A 8 11.62 1.55 8.56
CA VAL A 8 10.56 1.16 9.49
C VAL A 8 10.89 1.59 10.91
N TYR A 9 10.04 2.47 11.45
CA TYR A 9 10.08 2.87 12.85
C TYR A 9 9.20 1.96 13.70
N PHE A 10 9.75 1.40 14.77
CA PHE A 10 9.03 0.58 15.72
C PHE A 10 8.80 1.35 17.03
N GLN A 11 7.56 1.37 17.49
CA GLN A 11 7.17 1.90 18.79
C GLN A 11 6.52 0.78 19.61
N THR A 12 6.95 0.61 20.85
CA THR A 12 6.30 -0.29 21.79
C THR A 12 5.17 0.43 22.52
N MET A 13 4.11 -0.30 22.83
CA MET A 13 2.95 0.21 23.54
C MET A 13 2.33 -0.87 24.39
N ARG A 14 1.51 -0.45 25.35
CA ARG A 14 0.66 -1.39 26.10
C ARG A 14 -0.46 -1.88 25.19
N SER A 15 -0.76 -3.17 25.28
CA SER A 15 -1.92 -3.73 24.58
C SER A 15 -3.20 -3.16 25.18
N SER A 16 -4.14 -2.79 24.32
CA SER A 16 -5.47 -2.32 24.72
C SER A 16 -6.43 -3.50 24.84
N GLY A 17 -7.05 -3.71 26.01
CA GLY A 17 -8.08 -4.73 26.21
C GLY A 17 -8.45 -4.91 27.67
N ALA A 18 -9.59 -5.56 27.93
CA ALA A 18 -9.94 -6.02 29.27
C ALA A 18 -8.90 -7.06 29.71
N GLY A 19 -7.96 -6.68 30.56
CA GLY A 19 -6.78 -7.49 30.84
C GLY A 19 -6.34 -7.42 32.30
N GLY A 20 -5.77 -8.53 32.77
CA GLY A 20 -5.17 -8.63 34.10
C GLY A 20 -3.84 -7.87 34.20
N GLN A 21 -3.15 -8.06 35.33
CA GLN A 21 -1.90 -7.34 35.66
C GLN A 21 -0.86 -7.35 34.54
N HIS A 22 -0.75 -8.45 33.77
CA HIS A 22 0.20 -8.58 32.68
C HIS A 22 -0.07 -7.59 31.53
N VAL A 23 -1.33 -7.45 31.09
CA VAL A 23 -1.73 -6.50 30.02
C VAL A 23 -1.51 -5.06 30.49
N ASN A 24 -1.81 -4.81 31.76
CA ASN A 24 -1.69 -3.47 32.34
C ASN A 24 -0.27 -3.08 32.70
N LYS A 25 0.69 -4.01 32.82
CA LYS A 25 2.08 -3.74 33.24
C LYS A 25 3.10 -3.85 32.09
N VAL A 26 2.87 -4.75 31.14
CA VAL A 26 3.86 -5.12 30.11
C VAL A 26 3.51 -4.47 28.77
N SER A 27 4.48 -3.76 28.18
CA SER A 27 4.34 -3.13 26.86
C SER A 27 4.64 -4.13 25.73
N SER A 28 3.76 -5.11 25.53
CA SER A 28 3.92 -6.14 24.49
C SER A 28 3.43 -5.71 23.11
N GLY A 29 2.60 -4.68 23.00
CA GLY A 29 2.09 -4.16 21.73
C GLY A 29 3.19 -3.47 20.92
N VAL A 30 3.16 -3.62 19.59
CA VAL A 30 4.13 -3.00 18.67
C VAL A 30 3.39 -2.26 17.56
N ARG A 31 3.80 -1.01 17.32
CA ARG A 31 3.44 -0.24 16.13
C ARG A 31 4.64 -0.14 15.21
N ALA A 32 4.48 -0.58 13.97
CA ALA A 32 5.48 -0.42 12.92
C ALA A 32 4.99 0.63 11.92
N THR A 33 5.82 1.63 11.63
CA THR A 33 5.51 2.74 10.73
C THR A 33 6.55 2.80 9.63
N HIS A 34 6.12 2.73 8.37
CA HIS A 34 7.00 2.93 7.22
C HIS A 34 7.13 4.43 6.92
N ALA A 35 8.31 5.00 7.16
CA ALA A 35 8.54 6.44 7.06
C ALA A 35 8.21 7.04 5.68
N PRO A 36 8.64 6.43 4.57
CA PRO A 36 8.43 7.00 3.23
C PRO A 36 6.96 7.08 2.81
N THR A 37 6.11 6.15 3.27
CA THR A 37 4.69 6.12 2.87
C THR A 37 3.74 6.58 3.97
N GLY A 38 4.22 6.78 5.20
CA GLY A 38 3.40 7.10 6.36
C GLY A 38 2.47 5.97 6.83
N VAL A 39 2.50 4.80 6.18
CA VAL A 39 1.64 3.66 6.55
C VAL A 39 2.12 3.08 7.87
N SER A 40 1.20 2.96 8.83
CA SER A 40 1.47 2.32 10.13
C SER A 40 0.54 1.14 10.37
N VAL A 41 1.06 0.14 11.09
CA VAL A 41 0.33 -1.05 11.52
C VAL A 41 0.58 -1.27 13.00
N GLN A 42 -0.46 -1.64 13.73
CA GLN A 42 -0.41 -1.97 15.14
C GLN A 42 -0.70 -3.46 15.33
N VAL A 43 0.08 -4.12 16.19
CA VAL A 43 -0.07 -5.54 16.49
C VAL A 43 0.01 -5.76 17.99
N MET A 44 -0.99 -6.46 18.51
CA MET A 44 -1.15 -6.77 19.94
C MET A 44 -1.58 -8.23 20.15
N ASP A 45 -1.45 -9.06 19.12
CA ASP A 45 -2.06 -10.40 19.05
C ASP A 45 -1.48 -11.37 20.08
N THR A 46 -0.20 -11.24 20.40
CA THR A 46 0.50 -12.14 21.31
C THR A 46 0.97 -11.42 22.58
N ARG A 47 1.29 -12.20 23.62
CA ARG A 47 1.92 -11.70 24.84
C ARG A 47 3.40 -11.31 24.68
N SER A 48 4.02 -11.65 23.55
CA SER A 48 5.45 -11.43 23.29
C SER A 48 5.68 -10.25 22.36
N GLN A 49 6.52 -9.31 22.79
CA GLN A 49 6.91 -8.15 21.97
C GLN A 49 7.62 -8.57 20.69
N LEU A 50 8.50 -9.58 20.75
CA LEU A 50 9.28 -10.03 19.58
C LEU A 50 8.36 -10.62 18.50
N GLN A 51 7.43 -11.49 18.90
CA GLN A 51 6.45 -12.07 17.98
C GLN A 51 5.56 -10.98 17.38
N ASN A 52 5.10 -10.01 18.18
CA ASN A 52 4.32 -8.88 17.67
C ASN A 52 5.12 -8.02 16.68
N LYS A 53 6.44 -7.88 16.85
CA LYS A 53 7.32 -7.16 15.90
C LYS A 53 7.42 -7.89 14.56
N GLU A 54 7.57 -9.21 14.57
CA GLU A 54 7.61 -10.03 13.34
C GLU A 54 6.28 -9.97 12.58
N ILE A 55 5.16 -10.12 13.31
CA ILE A 55 3.82 -10.00 12.73
C ILE A 55 3.58 -8.59 12.17
N ALA A 56 4.03 -7.54 12.88
CA ALA A 56 3.91 -6.16 12.41
C ALA A 56 4.64 -5.95 11.08
N MET A 57 5.82 -6.53 10.92
CA MET A 57 6.59 -6.49 9.67
C MET A 57 5.86 -7.18 8.52
N LEU A 58 5.31 -8.38 8.75
CA LEU A 58 4.56 -9.12 7.74
C LEU A 58 3.31 -8.35 7.30
N ARG A 59 2.55 -7.80 8.25
CA ARG A 59 1.35 -6.99 7.96
C ARG A 59 1.68 -5.69 7.24
N LEU A 60 2.76 -5.01 7.64
CA LEU A 60 3.22 -3.79 7.00
C LEU A 60 3.63 -4.05 5.54
N ALA A 61 4.39 -5.12 5.29
CA ALA A 61 4.78 -5.52 3.95
C ALA A 61 3.56 -5.85 3.07
N ALA A 62 2.56 -6.56 3.62
CA ALA A 62 1.31 -6.82 2.90
C ALA A 62 0.58 -5.52 2.54
N ARG A 63 0.41 -4.62 3.51
CA ARG A 63 -0.29 -3.35 3.31
C ARG A 63 0.38 -2.46 2.25
N LEU A 64 1.71 -2.42 2.23
CA LEU A 64 2.46 -1.67 1.22
C LEU A 64 2.32 -2.27 -0.17
N ARG A 65 2.28 -3.61 -0.27
CA ARG A 65 2.06 -4.30 -1.54
C ARG A 65 0.67 -3.97 -2.09
N ASP A 66 -0.34 -4.01 -1.24
CA ASP A 66 -1.72 -3.71 -1.61
C ASP A 66 -1.87 -2.25 -2.05
N LEU A 67 -1.19 -1.32 -1.35
CA LEU A 67 -1.13 0.08 -1.73
C LEU A 67 -0.50 0.26 -3.13
N GLY A 68 0.64 -0.41 -3.37
CA GLY A 68 1.30 -0.39 -4.69
C GLY A 68 0.43 -0.98 -5.80
N GLN A 69 -0.33 -2.04 -5.51
CA GLN A 69 -1.24 -2.62 -6.50
C GLN A 69 -2.43 -1.69 -6.78
N ALA A 70 -2.97 -1.03 -5.76
CA ALA A 70 -4.06 -0.08 -5.90
C ALA A 70 -3.66 1.12 -6.77
N THR A 71 -2.46 1.68 -6.58
CA THR A 71 -1.97 2.80 -7.40
C THR A 71 -1.77 2.39 -8.86
N LEU A 72 -1.21 1.21 -9.13
CA LEU A 72 -1.06 0.68 -10.48
C LEU A 72 -2.41 0.45 -11.16
N ASN A 73 -3.39 -0.10 -10.44
CA ASN A 73 -4.73 -0.33 -10.96
C ASN A 73 -5.45 0.98 -11.26
N ALA A 74 -5.34 1.98 -10.38
CA ALA A 74 -5.90 3.31 -10.61
C ALA A 74 -5.30 3.98 -11.85
N ALA A 75 -3.96 3.89 -12.02
CA ALA A 75 -3.29 4.43 -13.21
C ALA A 75 -3.74 3.75 -14.51
N LYS A 76 -3.95 2.42 -14.49
CA LYS A 76 -4.49 1.67 -15.63
C LYS A 76 -5.93 2.07 -15.93
N ALA A 77 -6.78 2.17 -14.91
CA ALA A 77 -8.17 2.58 -15.05
C ALA A 77 -8.28 3.99 -15.64
N GLN A 78 -7.43 4.94 -15.21
CA GLN A 78 -7.39 6.28 -15.78
C GLN A 78 -6.97 6.27 -17.25
N LYS A 79 -5.94 5.50 -17.62
CA LYS A 79 -5.53 5.35 -19.03
C LYS A 79 -6.64 4.79 -19.90
N TRP A 80 -7.33 3.75 -19.41
CA TRP A 80 -8.48 3.14 -20.08
C TRP A 80 -9.62 4.15 -20.27
N LYS A 81 -9.95 4.89 -19.21
CA LYS A 81 -10.98 5.95 -19.26
C LYS A 81 -10.64 7.02 -20.29
N ASN A 82 -9.40 7.51 -20.30
CA ASN A 82 -8.92 8.49 -21.28
C ASN A 82 -9.02 7.97 -22.73
N GLN A 83 -8.89 6.66 -22.94
CA GLN A 83 -9.02 6.04 -24.26
C GLN A 83 -10.48 5.90 -24.70
N ILE A 84 -11.42 5.68 -23.77
CA ILE A 84 -12.86 5.59 -24.08
C ILE A 84 -13.47 6.97 -24.30
N GLU A 85 -13.11 7.96 -23.48
CA GLU A 85 -13.70 9.32 -23.52
C GLU A 85 -13.20 10.17 -24.71
N VAL A 86 -12.50 9.57 -25.68
CA VAL A 86 -12.05 10.27 -26.88
C VAL A 86 -13.26 10.78 -27.67
N SER A 87 -13.33 12.11 -27.85
CA SER A 87 -14.42 12.72 -28.63
C SER A 87 -14.38 12.24 -30.08
N ARG A 88 -15.56 11.90 -30.63
CA ARG A 88 -15.70 11.56 -32.04
C ARG A 88 -15.39 12.80 -32.89
N GLY A 89 -14.60 12.63 -33.95
CA GLY A 89 -14.26 13.72 -34.89
C GLY A 89 -12.83 14.26 -34.78
N GLN A 90 -12.03 13.83 -33.79
CA GLN A 90 -10.61 14.20 -33.70
C GLN A 90 -9.71 13.13 -34.34
N ALA A 91 -9.77 13.03 -35.68
CA ALA A 91 -8.93 12.10 -36.42
C ALA A 91 -7.44 12.46 -36.26
N LYS A 92 -6.68 11.59 -35.59
CA LYS A 92 -5.23 11.78 -35.37
C LYS A 92 -4.40 11.51 -36.63
N ARG A 93 -4.89 10.64 -37.51
CA ARG A 93 -4.28 10.31 -38.80
C ARG A 93 -5.40 10.25 -39.83
N VAL A 94 -5.22 10.92 -40.96
CA VAL A 94 -6.21 10.97 -42.04
C VAL A 94 -5.56 10.45 -43.32
N PHE A 95 -6.13 9.40 -43.90
CA PHE A 95 -5.65 8.77 -45.12
C PHE A 95 -6.59 9.12 -46.28
N HIS A 96 -6.03 9.35 -47.46
CA HIS A 96 -6.80 9.75 -48.64
C HIS A 96 -6.55 8.83 -49.84
N GLY A 97 -7.56 8.72 -50.71
CA GLY A 97 -7.52 7.97 -51.97
C GLY A 97 -7.54 6.44 -51.81
N GLN A 98 -7.65 5.71 -52.93
CA GLN A 98 -7.70 4.24 -52.94
C GLN A 98 -6.41 3.57 -52.44
N LYS A 99 -5.29 4.30 -52.45
CA LYS A 99 -3.99 3.83 -51.95
C LYS A 99 -3.75 4.15 -50.47
N PHE A 100 -4.71 4.78 -49.78
CA PHE A 100 -4.64 5.17 -48.37
C PHE A 100 -3.30 5.84 -48.01
N ILE A 101 -2.94 6.92 -48.72
CA ILE A 101 -1.71 7.65 -48.45
C ILE A 101 -1.95 8.57 -47.24
N GLU A 102 -1.07 8.52 -46.25
CA GLU A 102 -1.11 9.39 -45.08
C GLU A 102 -0.72 10.82 -45.48
N LYS A 103 -1.48 11.81 -45.01
CA LYS A 103 -1.22 13.24 -45.28
C LYS A 103 -0.32 13.85 -44.21
#